data_AF-A0A534J0P1-F1
#
_entry.id   AF-A0A534J0P1-F1
#
_cell.length_a   1.000
_cell.length_b   1.000
_cell.length_c   1.000
_cell.angle_alpha   90.00
_cell.angle_beta   90.00
_cell.angle_gamma   90.00
#
_symmetry.space_group_name_H-M   'P 1'
#
loop_
_entity.id
_entity.type
_entity.pdbx_description
1 polymer ?
#
loop_
_entity_poly.entity_id
_entity_poly.type
_entity_poly.pdbx_seq_one_letter_code
_entity_poly.pdbx_strand_id
1 'polypeptide(L)'
;MHVLWEIASAILVIIPLFAIGQAYRQSRSPRLLFAFAAFAVLEVRFAAAVAIHSVLVVDHTIEETIGFLTDLVSIALFAAAFLYATGWPYGRVSADLA
;
A
#
# COMPACT_ATOMS: atom_id res chain seq x y z
N MET A 1 7.28 -23.19 0.31
CA MET A 1 8.31 -22.16 0.58
C MET A 1 7.78 -20.73 0.40
N HIS A 2 6.67 -20.51 -0.32
CA HIS A 2 6.08 -19.18 -0.56
C HIS A 2 5.42 -18.51 0.68
N VAL A 3 4.72 -19.29 1.52
CA VAL A 3 3.96 -18.73 2.66
C VAL A 3 4.83 -17.99 3.69
N LEU A 4 6.04 -18.49 3.99
CA LEU A 4 6.95 -17.81 4.93
C LEU A 4 7.39 -16.44 4.42
N TRP A 5 7.59 -16.29 3.11
CA TRP A 5 7.90 -15.00 2.49
C TRP A 5 6.71 -14.06 2.53
N GLU A 6 5.50 -14.56 2.30
CA GLU A 6 4.27 -13.76 2.39
C GLU A 6 4.03 -13.23 3.81
N ILE A 7 4.25 -14.08 4.82
CA ILE A 7 4.19 -13.67 6.24
C ILE A 7 5.25 -12.62 6.54
N ALA A 8 6.50 -12.82 6.10
CA ALA A 8 7.56 -11.84 6.28
C ALA A 8 7.22 -10.50 5.61
N SER A 9 6.66 -10.52 4.41
CA SER A 9 6.23 -9.32 3.68
C SER A 9 5.09 -8.59 4.40
N ALA A 10 4.09 -9.31 4.92
CA ALA A 10 3.02 -8.71 5.74
C ALA A 10 3.62 -7.98 6.96
N ILE A 11 4.48 -8.66 7.72
CA ILE A 11 5.13 -8.06 8.90
C ILE A 11 5.92 -6.80 8.51
N LEU A 12 6.63 -6.84 7.38
CA LEU A 12 7.43 -5.71 6.92
C LEU A 12 6.58 -4.52 6.48
N VAL A 13 5.39 -4.72 5.90
CA VAL A 13 4.50 -3.63 5.45
C VAL A 13 3.83 -2.90 6.61
N ILE A 14 3.68 -3.53 7.77
CA ILE A 14 3.18 -2.87 8.99
C ILE A 14 4.06 -1.70 9.39
N ILE A 15 5.39 -1.78 9.20
CA ILE A 15 6.34 -0.73 9.60
C ILE A 15 6.07 0.59 8.87
N PRO A 16 6.11 0.67 7.52
CA PRO A 16 5.79 1.91 6.81
C PRO A 16 4.32 2.32 7.01
N LEU A 17 3.38 1.38 7.12
CA LEU A 17 1.98 1.69 7.38
C LEU A 17 1.80 2.45 8.72
N PHE A 18 2.44 1.97 9.79
CA PHE A 18 2.41 2.61 11.09
C PHE A 18 3.11 3.98 11.06
N ALA A 19 4.31 4.04 10.46
CA ALA A 19 5.07 5.29 10.34
C ALA A 19 4.28 6.38 9.61
N ILE A 20 3.66 6.04 8.47
CA ILE A 20 2.85 6.98 7.69
C ILE A 20 1.56 7.33 8.42
N GLY A 21 0.93 6.38 9.11
CA GLY A 21 -0.24 6.65 9.94
C GLY A 21 0.03 7.68 11.03
N GLN A 22 1.18 7.58 11.71
CA GLN A 22 1.62 8.57 12.68
C GLN A 22 1.91 9.93 12.02
N ALA A 23 2.65 9.93 10.92
CA ALA A 23 2.97 11.16 10.18
C ALA A 23 1.71 11.87 9.65
N TYR A 24 0.71 11.11 9.21
CA TYR A 24 -0.59 11.64 8.78
C TYR A 24 -1.37 12.25 9.95
N ARG A 25 -1.35 11.62 11.13
CA ARG A 25 -2.01 12.19 12.31
C ARG A 25 -1.45 13.57 12.70
N GLN A 26 -0.14 13.77 12.52
CA GLN A 26 0.55 15.02 12.84
C GLN A 26 0.33 16.10 11.78
N SER A 27 0.51 15.77 10.51
CA SER A 27 0.52 16.76 9.42
C SER A 27 -0.82 16.91 8.68
N ARG A 28 -1.71 15.93 8.79
CA ARG A 28 -2.97 15.82 8.03
C ARG A 28 -2.81 15.99 6.51
N SER A 29 -1.61 15.74 5.99
CA SER A 29 -1.31 15.95 4.57
C SER A 29 -1.99 14.88 3.70
N PRO A 30 -2.75 15.26 2.64
CA PRO A 30 -3.40 14.30 1.76
C PRO A 30 -2.44 13.31 1.07
N ARG A 31 -1.18 13.70 0.81
CA ARG A 31 -0.16 12.77 0.27
C ARG A 31 0.08 11.57 1.18
N LEU A 32 0.06 11.79 2.50
CA LEU A 32 0.26 10.74 3.48
C LEU A 32 -1.00 9.88 3.63
N LEU A 33 -2.19 10.44 3.42
CA LEU A 33 -3.42 9.65 3.34
C LEU A 33 -3.36 8.66 2.15
N PHE A 34 -2.96 9.15 0.97
CA PHE A 34 -2.82 8.28 -0.21
C PHE A 34 -1.75 7.21 0.00
N ALA A 35 -0.57 7.59 0.54
CA ALA A 35 0.47 6.62 0.85
C ALA A 35 0.01 5.60 1.91
N PHE A 36 -0.71 6.05 2.95
CA PHE A 36 -1.28 5.16 3.98
C PHE A 36 -2.25 4.16 3.36
N ALA A 37 -3.17 4.63 2.51
CA ALA A 37 -4.11 3.77 1.81
C ALA A 37 -3.40 2.75 0.92
N ALA A 38 -2.33 3.15 0.21
CA ALA A 38 -1.53 2.25 -0.61
C ALA A 38 -0.91 1.11 0.21
N PHE A 39 -0.27 1.45 1.35
CA PHE A 39 0.28 0.44 2.24
C PHE A 39 -0.80 -0.42 2.91
N ALA A 40 -1.98 0.13 3.20
CA ALA A 40 -3.08 -0.66 3.73
C ALA A 40 -3.60 -1.70 2.72
N VAL A 41 -3.66 -1.35 1.45
CA VAL A 41 -4.02 -2.29 0.37
C VAL A 41 -2.95 -3.38 0.20
N LEU A 42 -1.67 -3.01 0.26
CA LEU A 42 -0.58 -4.00 0.27
C LEU A 42 -0.66 -4.95 1.46
N GLU A 43 -0.99 -4.45 2.65
CA GLU A 43 -1.16 -5.29 3.84
C GLU A 43 -2.30 -6.29 3.63
N VAL A 44 -3.46 -5.83 3.13
CA VAL A 44 -4.59 -6.69 2.79
C VAL A 44 -4.22 -7.73 1.74
N ARG A 45 -3.43 -7.36 0.73
CA ARG A 45 -2.92 -8.28 -0.29
C ARG A 45 -2.07 -9.39 0.34
N PHE A 46 -1.12 -9.05 1.20
CA PHE A 46 -0.29 -10.06 1.86
C PHE A 46 -1.10 -10.95 2.80
N ALA A 47 -2.03 -10.38 3.57
CA ALA A 47 -2.93 -11.15 4.42
C ALA A 47 -3.81 -12.11 3.60
N ALA A 48 -4.32 -11.66 2.44
CA ALA A 48 -5.09 -12.49 1.52
C ALA A 48 -4.24 -13.63 0.94
N ALA A 49 -3.01 -13.36 0.49
CA ALA A 49 -2.09 -14.39 0.00
C ALA A 49 -1.81 -15.45 1.08
N VAL A 50 -1.49 -15.01 2.31
CA VAL A 50 -1.31 -15.93 3.44
C VAL A 50 -2.56 -16.77 3.66
N ALA A 51 -3.75 -16.18 3.65
CA ALA A 51 -5.00 -16.91 3.86
C ALA A 51 -5.27 -17.95 2.76
N ILE A 52 -5.06 -17.59 1.49
CA ILE A 52 -5.19 -18.48 0.32
C ILE A 52 -4.21 -19.65 0.42
N HIS A 53 -2.94 -19.37 0.70
CA HIS A 53 -1.92 -20.42 0.72
C HIS A 53 -1.88 -21.25 2.01
N SER A 54 -2.69 -20.93 3.02
CA SER A 54 -2.71 -21.66 4.29
C SER A 54 -4.05 -22.31 4.63
N VAL A 55 -5.17 -21.63 4.37
CA VAL A 55 -6.49 -22.05 4.90
C VAL A 55 -7.60 -22.06 3.83
N LEU A 56 -7.53 -21.17 2.84
CA LEU A 56 -8.61 -20.98 1.86
C LEU A 56 -8.30 -21.66 0.53
N VAL A 57 -9.15 -22.59 0.12
CA VAL A 57 -9.08 -23.18 -1.23
C VAL A 57 -9.84 -22.27 -2.19
N VAL A 58 -9.13 -21.71 -3.17
CA VAL A 58 -9.70 -20.83 -4.20
C VAL A 58 -9.16 -21.24 -5.57
N ASP A 59 -9.93 -20.98 -6.63
CA ASP A 59 -9.47 -21.21 -8.00
C ASP A 59 -8.31 -20.26 -8.34
N HIS A 60 -7.35 -20.74 -9.13
CA HIS A 60 -6.19 -19.95 -9.58
C HIS A 60 -6.58 -18.62 -10.23
N THR A 61 -7.67 -18.61 -11.00
CA THR A 61 -8.20 -17.40 -11.64
C THR A 61 -8.57 -16.32 -10.60
N ILE A 62 -9.12 -16.74 -9.46
CA ILE A 62 -9.53 -15.83 -8.39
C ILE A 62 -8.29 -15.29 -7.67
N GLU A 63 -7.31 -16.16 -7.38
CA GLU A 63 -6.03 -15.77 -6.79
C GLU A 63 -5.32 -14.69 -7.63
N GLU A 64 -5.16 -14.93 -8.94
CA GLU A 64 -4.54 -13.98 -9.86
C GLU A 64 -5.31 -12.66 -9.94
N THR A 65 -6.64 -12.72 -9.97
CA THR A 65 -7.50 -11.52 -10.02
C THR A 65 -7.32 -10.66 -8.76
N ILE A 66 -7.30 -11.27 -7.58
CA ILE A 66 -7.08 -10.57 -6.31
C ILE A 66 -5.68 -9.94 -6.29
N GLY A 67 -4.65 -10.68 -6.69
CA GLY A 67 -3.28 -10.18 -6.78
C GLY A 67 -3.19 -8.97 -7.71
N PHE A 68 -3.70 -9.09 -8.93
CA PHE A 68 -3.68 -8.02 -9.92
C PHE A 68 -4.42 -6.75 -9.45
N LEU A 69 -5.64 -6.89 -8.93
CA LEU A 69 -6.44 -5.75 -8.50
C LEU A 69 -5.81 -5.02 -7.31
N THR A 70 -5.30 -5.76 -6.34
CA THR A 70 -4.64 -5.15 -5.16
C THR A 70 -3.33 -4.46 -5.54
N ASP A 71 -2.56 -5.01 -6.47
CA ASP A 71 -1.35 -4.38 -7.01
C ASP A 71 -1.70 -3.10 -7.78
N LEU A 72 -2.70 -3.15 -8.67
CA LEU A 72 -3.16 -1.98 -9.44
C LEU A 72 -3.62 -0.84 -8.53
N VAL A 73 -4.44 -1.14 -7.52
CA VAL A 73 -4.93 -0.14 -6.57
C VAL A 73 -3.77 0.45 -5.76
N SER A 74 -2.84 -0.37 -5.28
CA SER A 74 -1.68 0.09 -4.52
C SER A 74 -0.81 1.05 -5.34
N ILE A 75 -0.50 0.67 -6.59
CA ILE A 75 0.30 1.49 -7.51
C ILE A 75 -0.42 2.81 -7.84
N ALA A 76 -1.73 2.78 -8.09
CA ALA A 76 -2.51 3.98 -8.36
C ALA A 76 -2.51 4.94 -7.16
N LEU A 77 -2.59 4.42 -5.93
CA LEU A 77 -2.55 5.23 -4.71
C LEU A 77 -1.15 5.80 -4.45
N PHE A 78 -0.09 5.04 -4.69
CA PHE A 78 1.28 5.58 -4.63
C PHE A 78 1.51 6.66 -5.68
N ALA A 79 1.03 6.47 -6.91
CA ALA A 79 1.08 7.47 -7.95
C ALA A 79 0.31 8.74 -7.53
N ALA A 80 -0.88 8.61 -6.95
CA ALA A 80 -1.64 9.75 -6.42
C ALA A 80 -0.88 10.47 -5.29
N ALA A 81 -0.27 9.74 -4.36
CA ALA A 81 0.56 10.32 -3.30
C ALA A 81 1.74 11.12 -3.87
N PHE A 82 2.41 10.56 -4.88
CA PHE A 82 3.53 11.19 -5.56
C PHE A 82 3.10 12.45 -6.33
N LEU A 83 2.05 12.36 -7.16
CA LEU A 83 1.53 13.49 -7.94
C LEU A 83 1.05 14.63 -7.03
N TYR A 84 0.42 14.30 -5.90
CA TYR A 84 0.04 15.29 -4.91
C TYR A 84 1.27 15.97 -4.29
N ALA A 85 2.31 15.20 -3.96
CA ALA A 85 3.55 15.74 -3.39
C ALA A 85 4.31 16.64 -4.37
N THR A 86 4.26 16.36 -5.68
CA THR A 86 4.92 17.16 -6.71
C THR A 86 4.08 18.36 -7.18
N GLY A 87 2.86 18.53 -6.66
CA GLY A 87 1.97 19.62 -7.07
C GLY A 87 1.50 19.51 -8.52
N TRP A 88 1.51 18.31 -9.10
CA TRP A 88 1.07 18.07 -10.47
C TRP A 88 -0.45 18.32 -10.65
N PRO A 89 -0.90 18.85 -11.80
CA PRO A 89 -0.14 19.39 -12.93
C PRO A 89 0.20 20.89 -12.79
N TYR A 90 -0.32 21.57 -11.78
CA TYR A 90 -0.33 23.03 -11.69
C TYR A 90 0.90 23.65 -11.01
N GLY A 91 1.84 22.83 -10.56
CA GLY A 91 3.22 23.19 -10.22
C GLY A 91 3.37 24.30 -9.19
N ARG A 92 3.16 23.99 -7.90
CA ARG A 92 3.81 24.70 -6.79
C ARG A 92 4.27 23.71 -5.74
N VAL A 93 5.44 23.13 -5.96
CA VAL A 93 6.22 22.52 -4.87
C VAL A 93 6.81 23.69 -4.09
N SER A 94 6.15 24.14 -3.02
CA SER A 94 6.90 24.85 -1.98
C SER A 94 7.92 23.85 -1.47
N ALA A 95 9.19 24.16 -1.73
CA ALA A 95 10.35 23.47 -1.21
C ALA A 95 10.44 23.71 0.30
N ASP A 96 9.45 23.27 1.07
CA ASP A 96 9.59 23.13 2.52
C ASP A 96 10.21 21.74 2.78
N LEU A 97 11.47 21.64 2.35
CA LEU A 97 12.48 20.77 2.95
C LEU A 97 13.33 21.62 3.92
N ALA A 98 12.66 22.35 4.80
CA ALA A 98 13.28 23.04 5.93
C ALA A 98 13.13 22.20 7.21
#